data_AF-A0A7L4TMA5-F1
#
_entry.id   AF-A0A7L4TMA5-F1
#
_cell.length_a   1.000
_cell.length_b   1.000
_cell.length_c   1.000
_cell.angle_alpha   90.00
_cell.angle_beta   90.00
_cell.angle_gamma   90.00
#
_symmetry.space_group_name_H-M   'P 1'
#
loop_
_entity.id
_entity.type
_entity.pdbx_description
1 polymer ?
#
loop_
_entity_poly.entity_id
_entity_poly.type
_entity_poly.pdbx_seq_one_letter_code
_entity_poly.pdbx_strand_id
1 'polypeptide(L)'
;MKSIKSLLLLTAAFSLLFLTVNAQKKTQSPNQNEIIESLITNEEYEMNWFAIRDTTKMEIGKVFTKISKTTNTLKITTTVKMKNKPDWVDETIAELPKLKPLKHTSLNMQRDIELNFGKQTTGFYLDKMGNKKTEIKEETTGDFFDSNLYPQLIRWLPLKENYKTEITIFDYNPMKKTGILKANVTNTKKGFYANKSVWIITVTDDISDNKVINTYYIDSKTNQVLKQEIDMGANKMLFEKVY
;
A
#
# COMPACT_ATOMS: atom_id res chain seq x y z
N MET A 1 24.62 -27.19 -53.83
CA MET A 1 25.05 -26.18 -52.83
C MET A 1 24.07 -24.99 -52.72
N LYS A 2 22.77 -25.22 -52.48
CA LYS A 2 21.79 -24.11 -52.27
C LYS A 2 20.90 -24.25 -51.02
N SER A 3 20.89 -25.38 -50.32
CA SER A 3 19.98 -25.58 -49.18
C SER A 3 20.56 -25.27 -47.79
N ILE A 4 21.89 -25.20 -47.64
CA ILE A 4 22.52 -25.02 -46.31
C ILE A 4 22.42 -23.56 -45.82
N LYS A 5 22.44 -22.57 -46.73
CA LYS A 5 22.32 -21.15 -46.36
C LYS A 5 20.92 -20.78 -45.85
N SER A 6 19.86 -21.45 -46.31
CA SER A 6 18.49 -21.16 -45.88
C SER A 6 18.19 -21.72 -44.47
N LEU A 7 18.83 -22.82 -44.09
CA LEU A 7 18.61 -23.46 -42.78
C LEU A 7 19.28 -22.67 -41.65
N LEU A 8 20.46 -22.09 -41.91
CA LEU A 8 21.19 -21.22 -40.98
C LEU A 8 20.47 -19.89 -40.69
N LEU A 9 19.78 -19.32 -41.70
CA LEU A 9 18.97 -18.10 -41.55
C LEU A 9 17.68 -18.35 -40.75
N LEU A 10 17.07 -19.53 -40.88
CA LEU A 10 15.87 -19.90 -40.11
C LEU A 10 16.19 -20.15 -38.64
N THR A 11 17.35 -20.76 -38.34
CA THR A 11 17.81 -20.95 -36.96
C THR A 11 18.18 -19.64 -36.28
N ALA A 12 18.76 -18.67 -37.01
CA ALA A 12 19.08 -17.35 -36.43
C ALA A 12 17.81 -16.54 -36.10
N ALA A 13 16.75 -16.64 -36.90
CA ALA A 13 15.48 -15.98 -36.64
C ALA A 13 14.70 -16.61 -35.46
N PHE A 14 14.84 -17.92 -35.22
CA PHE A 14 14.18 -18.60 -34.10
C PHE A 14 14.87 -18.30 -32.76
N SER A 15 16.19 -18.09 -32.74
CA SER A 15 16.94 -17.69 -31.54
C SER A 15 16.60 -16.28 -31.04
N LEU A 16 16.14 -15.40 -31.92
CA LEU A 16 15.75 -14.02 -31.58
C LEU A 16 14.35 -13.90 -30.96
N LEU A 17 13.52 -14.95 -31.05
CA LEU A 17 12.16 -14.97 -30.49
C LEU A 17 12.11 -15.37 -29.00
N PHE A 18 13.19 -15.93 -28.44
CA PHE A 18 13.25 -16.33 -27.03
C PHE A 18 13.85 -15.26 -26.09
N LEU A 19 14.15 -14.07 -26.60
CA LEU A 19 14.53 -12.92 -25.77
C LEU A 19 13.32 -12.09 -25.31
N THR A 20 12.14 -12.69 -25.16
CA THR A 20 11.18 -12.17 -24.19
C THR A 20 11.72 -12.51 -22.81
N VAL A 21 12.77 -11.79 -22.41
CA VAL A 21 13.23 -11.71 -21.03
C VAL A 21 11.98 -11.49 -20.20
N ASN A 22 11.64 -12.47 -19.36
CA ASN A 22 10.75 -12.26 -18.23
C ASN A 22 11.39 -11.10 -17.45
N ALA A 23 10.98 -9.87 -17.76
CA ALA A 23 11.33 -8.72 -16.96
C ALA A 23 10.79 -9.05 -15.57
N GLN A 24 11.69 -9.47 -14.68
CA GLN A 24 11.35 -9.79 -13.30
C GLN A 24 10.52 -8.62 -12.79
N LYS A 25 9.29 -8.90 -12.32
CA LYS A 25 8.44 -7.83 -11.76
C LYS A 25 9.30 -7.10 -10.73
N LYS A 26 9.56 -5.83 -10.98
CA LYS A 26 10.50 -5.04 -10.21
C LYS A 26 9.88 -4.76 -8.85
N THR A 27 10.26 -5.52 -7.84
CA THR A 27 9.81 -5.29 -6.46
C THR A 27 10.17 -3.86 -6.05
N GLN A 28 9.18 -3.12 -5.56
CA GLN A 28 9.32 -1.75 -5.11
C GLN A 28 9.87 -1.75 -3.68
N SER A 29 10.93 -0.99 -3.46
CA SER A 29 11.51 -0.68 -2.14
C SER A 29 12.07 0.74 -2.13
N PRO A 30 12.43 1.32 -0.98
CA PRO A 30 13.09 2.63 -0.96
C PRO A 30 14.35 2.70 -1.83
N ASN A 31 15.19 1.66 -1.85
CA ASN A 31 16.38 1.65 -2.71
C ASN A 31 16.05 1.54 -4.20
N GLN A 32 14.93 0.90 -4.54
CA GLN A 32 14.51 0.71 -5.92
C GLN A 32 12.99 0.82 -6.07
N ASN A 33 12.52 2.01 -6.47
CA ASN A 33 11.12 2.24 -6.77
C ASN A 33 10.94 3.19 -7.96
N GLU A 34 9.73 3.16 -8.50
CA GLU A 34 9.29 3.94 -9.67
C GLU A 34 8.28 5.01 -9.28
N ILE A 35 8.27 5.40 -8.01
CA ILE A 35 7.36 6.43 -7.49
C ILE A 35 7.59 7.74 -8.26
N ILE A 36 6.49 8.32 -8.73
CA ILE A 36 6.46 9.61 -9.40
C ILE A 36 6.33 10.69 -8.32
N GLU A 37 7.46 11.27 -7.91
CA GLU A 37 7.52 12.21 -6.78
C GLU A 37 6.63 13.45 -6.96
N SER A 38 6.38 13.88 -8.21
CA SER A 38 5.50 15.01 -8.52
C SER A 38 4.02 14.74 -8.19
N LEU A 39 3.63 13.48 -8.01
CA LEU A 39 2.29 13.09 -7.55
C LEU A 39 2.15 13.17 -6.02
N ILE A 40 3.26 13.39 -5.28
CA ILE A 40 3.25 13.54 -3.83
C ILE A 40 3.02 15.01 -3.51
N THR A 41 1.78 15.35 -3.16
CA THR A 41 1.36 16.70 -2.80
C THR A 41 0.80 16.74 -1.38
N ASN A 42 0.79 17.94 -0.78
CA ASN A 42 0.00 18.17 0.42
C ASN A 42 -1.49 17.92 0.11
N GLU A 43 -2.17 17.20 0.98
CA GLU A 43 -3.59 16.88 0.82
C GLU A 43 -4.23 16.67 2.19
N GLU A 44 -5.47 17.10 2.34
CA GLU A 44 -6.35 16.69 3.43
C GLU A 44 -7.66 16.20 2.83
N TYR A 45 -8.15 15.05 3.29
CA TYR A 45 -9.42 14.51 2.84
C TYR A 45 -10.11 13.66 3.91
N GLU A 46 -11.42 13.52 3.75
CA GLU A 46 -12.27 12.69 4.60
C GLU A 46 -12.89 11.56 3.78
N MET A 47 -13.03 10.38 4.38
CA MET A 47 -13.79 9.26 3.85
C MET A 47 -14.81 8.75 4.86
N ASN A 48 -16.03 8.51 4.41
CA ASN A 48 -17.01 7.74 5.17
C ASN A 48 -16.60 6.26 5.15
N TRP A 49 -16.60 5.61 6.31
CA TRP A 49 -16.27 4.19 6.46
C TRP A 49 -17.53 3.38 6.72
N PHE A 50 -17.80 2.43 5.84
CA PHE A 50 -18.96 1.55 5.88
C PHE A 50 -18.55 0.09 6.08
N ALA A 51 -19.31 -0.62 6.91
CA ALA A 51 -19.36 -2.08 6.87
C ALA A 51 -20.49 -2.51 5.92
N ILE A 52 -20.20 -3.51 5.09
CA ILE A 52 -21.19 -4.16 4.24
C ILE A 52 -21.37 -5.58 4.76
N ARG A 53 -22.60 -5.91 5.13
CA ARG A 53 -23.05 -7.26 5.49
C ARG A 53 -24.24 -7.59 4.62
N ASP A 54 -24.13 -8.70 3.88
CA ASP A 54 -25.08 -9.07 2.82
C ASP A 54 -25.25 -7.92 1.80
N THR A 55 -26.42 -7.29 1.78
CA THR A 55 -26.75 -6.13 0.94
C THR A 55 -26.85 -4.82 1.72
N THR A 56 -26.64 -4.86 3.04
CA THR A 56 -26.81 -3.68 3.90
C THR A 56 -25.48 -2.95 4.08
N LYS A 57 -25.46 -1.66 3.71
CA LYS A 57 -24.35 -0.74 3.91
C LYS A 57 -24.61 0.09 5.17
N MET A 58 -23.74 -0.04 6.18
CA MET A 58 -23.87 0.66 7.46
C MET A 58 -22.64 1.52 7.70
N GLU A 59 -22.81 2.82 7.97
CA GLU A 59 -21.71 3.70 8.35
C GLU A 59 -21.25 3.34 9.77
N ILE A 60 -19.95 3.11 9.93
CA ILE A 60 -19.34 2.73 11.21
C ILE A 60 -18.32 3.77 11.70
N GLY A 61 -17.91 4.69 10.84
CA GLY A 61 -17.06 5.81 11.21
C GLY A 61 -16.64 6.65 10.03
N LYS A 62 -15.69 7.54 10.29
CA LYS A 62 -15.06 8.42 9.31
C LYS A 62 -13.56 8.36 9.44
N VAL A 63 -12.86 8.48 8.32
CA VAL A 63 -11.40 8.48 8.26
C VAL A 63 -10.94 9.81 7.69
N PHE A 64 -10.13 10.52 8.46
CA PHE A 64 -9.50 11.76 8.06
C PHE A 64 -8.04 11.46 7.73
N THR A 65 -7.59 11.83 6.55
CA THR A 65 -6.19 11.67 6.14
C THR A 65 -5.59 13.03 5.84
N LYS A 66 -4.43 13.28 6.43
CA LYS A 66 -3.58 14.44 6.15
C LYS A 66 -2.22 13.99 5.65
N ILE A 67 -1.84 14.48 4.48
CA ILE A 67 -0.54 14.26 3.85
C ILE A 67 0.19 15.59 3.87
N SER A 68 1.35 15.62 4.53
CA SER A 68 2.20 16.81 4.71
C SER A 68 3.60 16.51 4.20
N LYS A 69 3.95 17.11 3.06
CA LYS A 69 5.25 17.07 2.40
C LYS A 69 6.07 18.30 2.83
N THR A 70 7.30 18.05 3.27
CA THR A 70 8.37 19.04 3.39
C THR A 70 9.42 18.79 2.29
N THR A 71 10.52 19.53 2.31
CA THR A 71 11.64 19.28 1.39
C THR A 71 12.22 17.87 1.54
N ASN A 72 12.31 17.36 2.77
CA ASN A 72 13.05 16.12 3.07
C ASN A 72 12.16 14.99 3.58
N THR A 73 10.93 15.27 4.01
CA THR A 73 10.07 14.30 4.66
C THR A 73 8.65 14.34 4.15
N LEU A 74 8.01 13.18 4.18
CA LEU A 74 6.59 13.01 4.01
C LEU A 74 6.01 12.52 5.34
N LYS A 75 4.96 13.18 5.81
CA LYS A 75 4.19 12.76 6.97
C LYS A 75 2.75 12.47 6.55
N ILE A 76 2.23 11.32 6.96
CA ILE A 76 0.85 10.92 6.75
C ILE A 76 0.23 10.67 8.10
N THR A 77 -0.85 11.39 8.40
CA THR A 77 -1.64 11.21 9.60
C THR A 77 -3.02 10.72 9.19
N THR A 78 -3.46 9.60 9.75
CA THR A 78 -4.80 9.07 9.59
C THR A 78 -5.50 9.12 10.94
N THR A 79 -6.70 9.69 11.00
CA THR A 79 -7.53 9.72 12.20
C THR A 79 -8.86 9.05 11.90
N VAL A 80 -9.16 7.95 12.59
CA VAL A 80 -10.42 7.23 12.52
C VAL A 80 -11.32 7.69 13.66
N LYS A 81 -12.50 8.21 13.30
CA LYS A 81 -13.55 8.62 14.24
C LYS A 81 -14.71 7.65 14.15
N MET A 82 -14.92 6.88 15.22
CA MET A 82 -16.08 6.00 15.36
C MET A 82 -17.06 6.60 16.38
N LYS A 83 -18.36 6.33 16.19
CA LYS A 83 -19.39 6.85 17.10
C LYS A 83 -19.13 6.37 18.54
N ASN A 84 -19.10 7.31 19.48
CA ASN A 84 -18.91 7.05 20.92
C ASN A 84 -17.62 6.29 21.27
N LYS A 85 -16.55 6.47 20.50
CA LYS A 85 -15.23 5.89 20.77
C LYS A 85 -14.17 7.00 20.70
N PRO A 86 -13.11 6.92 21.51
CA PRO A 86 -11.90 7.70 21.29
C PRO A 86 -11.36 7.52 19.87
N ASP A 87 -10.73 8.58 19.36
CA ASP A 87 -10.09 8.58 18.06
C ASP A 87 -8.96 7.54 18.01
N TRP A 88 -8.85 6.85 16.88
CA TRP A 88 -7.65 6.09 16.52
C TRP A 88 -6.81 6.96 15.61
N VAL A 89 -5.55 7.20 15.98
CA VAL A 89 -4.60 7.98 15.20
C VAL A 89 -3.41 7.11 14.77
N ASP A 90 -3.16 7.05 13.47
CA ASP A 90 -1.91 6.55 12.90
C ASP A 90 -1.10 7.70 12.33
N GLU A 91 0.21 7.71 12.56
CA GLU A 91 1.15 8.62 11.93
C GLU A 91 2.33 7.85 11.34
N THR A 92 2.63 8.10 10.07
CA THR A 92 3.81 7.58 9.38
C THR A 92 4.68 8.74 8.90
N ILE A 93 5.99 8.65 9.13
CA ILE A 93 6.99 9.59 8.64
C ILE A 93 7.99 8.82 7.77
N ALA A 94 8.29 9.35 6.57
CA ALA A 94 9.27 8.79 5.65
C ALA A 94 10.15 9.88 5.00
N GLU A 95 11.38 9.54 4.64
CA GLU A 95 12.31 10.41 3.91
C GLU A 95 11.94 10.52 2.43
N LEU A 96 12.03 11.71 1.86
CA LEU A 96 11.94 11.94 0.43
C LEU A 96 13.32 11.90 -0.23
N PRO A 97 13.42 11.55 -1.52
CA PRO A 97 12.30 11.22 -2.43
C PRO A 97 11.90 9.74 -2.40
N LYS A 98 12.69 8.90 -1.73
CA LYS A 98 12.59 7.44 -1.83
C LYS A 98 11.60 6.79 -0.87
N LEU A 99 10.95 7.56 -0.01
CA LEU A 99 10.00 7.10 1.00
C LEU A 99 10.59 6.06 1.97
N LYS A 100 11.86 6.21 2.31
CA LYS A 100 12.47 5.36 3.35
C LYS A 100 11.78 5.65 4.68
N PRO A 101 11.18 4.66 5.36
CA PRO A 101 10.41 4.91 6.57
C PRO A 101 11.34 5.34 7.72
N LEU A 102 10.87 6.29 8.53
CA LEU A 102 11.58 6.83 9.69
C LEU A 102 10.87 6.47 11.00
N LYS A 103 9.56 6.68 11.05
CA LYS A 103 8.75 6.44 12.24
C LYS A 103 7.33 6.05 11.87
N HIS A 104 6.72 5.19 12.67
CA HIS A 104 5.29 4.90 12.65
C HIS A 104 4.77 4.87 14.08
N THR A 105 3.69 5.60 14.36
CA THR A 105 2.91 5.45 15.59
C THR A 105 1.47 5.08 15.29
N SER A 106 0.89 4.23 16.12
CA SER A 106 -0.52 3.82 16.05
C SER A 106 -1.10 3.86 17.45
N LEU A 107 -2.04 4.76 17.69
CA LEU A 107 -2.66 4.98 19.00
C LEU A 107 -4.15 4.70 18.91
N ASN A 108 -4.64 3.71 19.65
CA ASN A 108 -6.08 3.43 19.73
C ASN A 108 -6.46 2.86 21.10
N MET A 109 -7.74 2.50 21.27
CA MET A 109 -8.25 1.99 22.54
C MET A 109 -7.64 0.64 22.97
N GLN A 110 -7.21 -0.20 22.02
CA GLN A 110 -6.75 -1.56 22.30
C GLN A 110 -5.24 -1.62 22.48
N ARG A 111 -4.49 -0.80 21.74
CA ARG A 111 -3.04 -0.82 21.73
C ARG A 111 -2.43 0.53 21.39
N ASP A 112 -1.19 0.72 21.84
CA ASP A 112 -0.28 1.73 21.28
C ASP A 112 0.92 1.03 20.64
N ILE A 113 1.37 1.56 19.51
CA ILE A 113 2.57 1.12 18.83
C ILE A 113 3.43 2.35 18.53
N GLU A 114 4.72 2.24 18.80
CA GLU A 114 5.75 3.09 18.22
C GLU A 114 6.80 2.21 17.55
N LEU A 115 7.12 2.52 16.29
CA LEU A 115 8.20 1.95 15.51
C LEU A 115 9.13 3.06 15.07
N ASN A 116 10.41 2.92 15.39
CA ASN A 116 11.50 3.75 14.90
C ASN A 116 12.33 2.88 13.95
N PHE A 117 12.32 3.24 12.67
CA PHE A 117 12.95 2.44 11.61
C PHE A 117 14.43 2.81 11.47
N GLY A 118 15.27 1.79 11.28
CA GLY A 118 16.72 1.94 11.19
C GLY A 118 17.37 0.65 10.72
N LYS A 119 18.64 0.42 11.10
CA LYS A 119 19.29 -0.89 10.89
C LYS A 119 18.53 -2.02 11.60
N GLN A 120 18.04 -1.71 12.78
CA GLN A 120 17.09 -2.49 13.56
C GLN A 120 15.83 -1.64 13.71
N THR A 121 14.66 -2.26 13.60
CA THR A 121 13.41 -1.58 13.94
C THR A 121 13.16 -1.68 15.44
N THR A 122 13.00 -0.53 16.08
CA THR A 122 12.90 -0.43 17.54
C THR A 122 11.62 0.27 17.97
N GLY A 123 11.28 0.24 19.26
CA GLY A 123 10.16 0.98 19.80
C GLY A 123 9.38 0.14 20.81
N PHE A 124 8.06 0.27 20.85
CA PHE A 124 7.25 -0.52 21.77
C PHE A 124 5.86 -0.85 21.24
N TYR A 125 5.29 -1.92 21.80
CA TYR A 125 3.90 -2.30 21.68
C TYR A 125 3.28 -2.36 23.08
N LEU A 126 2.26 -1.55 23.32
CA LEU A 126 1.48 -1.58 24.54
C LEU A 126 0.13 -2.22 24.25
N ASP A 127 -0.11 -3.42 24.79
CA ASP A 127 -1.45 -4.00 24.89
C ASP A 127 -2.18 -3.31 26.06
N LYS A 128 -3.18 -2.49 25.75
CA LYS A 128 -3.98 -1.80 26.78
C LYS A 128 -5.00 -2.72 27.44
N MET A 129 -5.42 -3.78 26.75
CA MET A 129 -6.38 -4.75 27.28
C MET A 129 -5.71 -5.66 28.30
N GLY A 130 -4.49 -6.11 28.00
CA GLY A 130 -3.66 -6.91 28.90
C GLY A 130 -2.73 -6.12 29.82
N ASN A 131 -2.71 -4.78 29.70
CA ASN A 131 -1.78 -3.87 30.37
C ASN A 131 -0.31 -4.32 30.27
N LYS A 132 0.11 -4.74 29.07
CA LYS A 132 1.43 -5.32 28.82
C LYS A 132 2.20 -4.49 27.81
N LYS A 133 3.34 -3.94 28.22
CA LYS A 133 4.29 -3.28 27.32
C LYS A 133 5.36 -4.28 26.88
N THR A 134 5.61 -4.33 25.57
CA THR A 134 6.68 -5.11 24.93
C THR A 134 7.61 -4.15 24.21
N GLU A 135 8.90 -4.19 24.52
CA GLU A 135 9.92 -3.45 23.79
C GLU A 135 10.20 -4.18 22.46
N ILE A 136 10.32 -3.42 21.37
CA ILE A 136 10.52 -3.92 20.01
C ILE A 136 11.99 -3.78 19.66
N LYS A 137 12.59 -4.86 19.15
CA LYS A 137 13.98 -4.92 18.66
C LYS A 137 14.06 -5.94 17.52
N GLU A 138 13.42 -5.60 16.40
CA GLU A 138 13.35 -6.48 15.22
C GLU A 138 14.53 -6.24 14.30
N GLU A 139 15.28 -7.31 14.01
CA GLU A 139 16.31 -7.29 12.98
C GLU A 139 15.66 -7.10 11.61
N THR A 140 16.06 -6.05 10.89
CA THR A 140 15.51 -5.72 9.58
C THR A 140 16.59 -5.73 8.53
N THR A 141 16.79 -6.90 7.90
CA THR A 141 17.73 -7.05 6.79
C THR A 141 17.03 -6.83 5.45
N GLY A 142 17.07 -5.61 4.92
CA GLY A 142 16.55 -5.27 3.61
C GLY A 142 15.87 -3.90 3.56
N ASP A 143 15.43 -3.50 2.38
CA ASP A 143 14.71 -2.24 2.16
C ASP A 143 13.22 -2.46 2.07
N PHE A 144 12.47 -1.67 2.83
CA PHE A 144 11.01 -1.78 2.94
C PHE A 144 10.38 -0.41 3.13
N PHE A 145 9.12 -0.29 2.74
CA PHE A 145 8.25 0.81 3.15
C PHE A 145 7.55 0.46 4.47
N ASP A 146 7.00 1.44 5.16
CA ASP A 146 6.06 1.18 6.27
C ASP A 146 4.76 0.57 5.73
N SER A 147 4.22 -0.45 6.40
CA SER A 147 2.94 -1.07 6.03
C SER A 147 1.78 -0.07 6.04
N ASN A 148 1.85 0.97 6.88
CA ASN A 148 0.82 2.01 6.92
C ASN A 148 0.99 3.06 5.78
N LEU A 149 2.16 3.12 5.14
CA LEU A 149 2.42 4.02 4.00
C LEU A 149 1.94 3.44 2.67
N TYR A 150 2.04 2.12 2.49
CA TYR A 150 1.84 1.51 1.17
C TYR A 150 0.46 1.81 0.54
N PRO A 151 -0.66 1.93 1.29
CA PRO A 151 -1.95 2.30 0.70
C PRO A 151 -1.90 3.62 -0.08
N GLN A 152 -1.09 4.58 0.39
CA GLN A 152 -0.86 5.86 -0.30
C GLN A 152 0.17 5.70 -1.42
N LEU A 153 1.21 4.90 -1.21
CA LEU A 153 2.26 4.65 -2.21
C LEU A 153 1.70 4.18 -3.55
N ILE A 154 0.68 3.32 -3.54
CA ILE A 154 0.07 2.75 -4.74
C ILE A 154 -0.33 3.83 -5.75
N ARG A 155 -0.87 4.97 -5.29
CA ARG A 155 -1.32 6.06 -6.15
C ARG A 155 -0.18 6.84 -6.78
N TRP A 156 1.04 6.72 -6.25
CA TRP A 156 2.21 7.41 -6.78
C TRP A 156 3.04 6.54 -7.73
N LEU A 157 2.61 5.31 -8.00
CA LEU A 157 3.23 4.44 -9.00
C LEU A 157 2.88 4.87 -10.43
N PRO A 158 3.66 4.46 -11.44
CA PRO A 158 3.39 4.77 -12.84
C PRO A 158 2.28 3.86 -13.40
N LEU A 159 1.05 4.09 -12.94
CA LEU A 159 -0.11 3.28 -13.27
C LEU A 159 -0.36 3.25 -14.79
N LYS A 160 -0.52 2.03 -15.30
CA LYS A 160 -0.93 1.71 -16.67
C LYS A 160 -1.85 0.49 -16.64
N GLU A 161 -2.57 0.18 -17.72
CA GLU A 161 -3.39 -1.04 -17.79
C GLU A 161 -2.56 -2.30 -17.50
N ASN A 162 -3.12 -3.23 -16.73
CA ASN A 162 -2.50 -4.50 -16.34
C ASN A 162 -1.13 -4.36 -15.63
N TYR A 163 -0.87 -3.22 -14.99
CA TYR A 163 0.31 -3.01 -14.15
C TYR A 163 0.29 -3.97 -12.96
N LYS A 164 1.44 -4.59 -12.71
CA LYS A 164 1.64 -5.53 -11.61
C LYS A 164 3.01 -5.31 -11.00
N THR A 165 3.07 -5.26 -9.69
CA THR A 165 4.33 -5.12 -8.96
C THR A 165 4.19 -5.68 -7.56
N GLU A 166 5.31 -6.02 -6.94
CA GLU A 166 5.38 -6.32 -5.52
C GLU A 166 5.93 -5.08 -4.79
N ILE A 167 5.53 -4.86 -3.55
CA ILE A 167 5.99 -3.77 -2.70
C ILE A 167 6.49 -4.40 -1.41
N THR A 168 7.76 -4.20 -1.09
CA THR A 168 8.32 -4.66 0.18
C THR A 168 7.87 -3.73 1.30
N ILE A 169 7.21 -4.27 2.32
CA ILE A 169 6.69 -3.52 3.46
C ILE A 169 7.20 -4.12 4.77
N PHE A 170 7.27 -3.35 5.83
CA PHE A 170 7.46 -3.88 7.19
C PHE A 170 6.18 -3.72 7.99
N ASP A 171 5.76 -4.79 8.66
CA ASP A 171 4.63 -4.78 9.59
C ASP A 171 5.08 -5.31 10.96
N TYR A 172 4.49 -4.79 12.02
CA TYR A 172 4.68 -5.32 13.37
C TYR A 172 3.32 -5.71 13.96
N ASN A 173 3.08 -7.01 14.06
CA ASN A 173 1.92 -7.55 14.73
C ASN A 173 2.33 -8.75 15.59
N PRO A 174 2.48 -8.57 16.92
CA PRO A 174 2.97 -9.62 17.80
C PRO A 174 2.01 -10.83 17.90
N MET A 175 0.77 -10.68 17.43
CA MET A 175 -0.25 -11.73 17.43
C MET A 175 -0.36 -12.48 16.10
N LYS A 176 0.30 -11.99 15.04
CA LYS A 176 0.20 -12.57 13.69
C LYS A 176 1.58 -12.68 13.03
N LYS A 177 1.96 -11.67 12.26
CA LYS A 177 3.20 -11.62 11.49
C LYS A 177 3.93 -10.34 11.83
N THR A 178 5.24 -10.46 12.01
CA THR A 178 6.16 -9.35 12.19
C THR A 178 7.31 -9.51 11.21
N GLY A 179 7.79 -8.41 10.66
CA GLY A 179 8.97 -8.36 9.81
C GLY A 179 8.69 -7.80 8.43
N ILE A 180 9.61 -8.09 7.51
CA ILE A 180 9.52 -7.69 6.11
C ILE A 180 8.56 -8.64 5.37
N LEU A 181 7.53 -8.06 4.77
CA LEU A 181 6.42 -8.70 4.08
C LEU A 181 6.24 -8.10 2.68
N LYS A 182 5.30 -8.63 1.89
CA LYS A 182 4.95 -8.08 0.59
C LYS A 182 3.49 -7.63 0.52
N ALA A 183 3.27 -6.49 -0.14
CA ALA A 183 2.01 -6.15 -0.79
C ALA A 183 2.15 -6.36 -2.30
N ASN A 184 1.06 -6.76 -2.95
CA ASN A 184 1.05 -7.21 -4.33
C ASN A 184 0.01 -6.40 -5.10
N VAL A 185 0.45 -5.50 -5.99
CA VAL A 185 -0.44 -4.91 -6.99
C VAL A 185 -0.68 -5.99 -8.04
N THR A 186 -1.88 -6.57 -8.02
CA THR A 186 -2.22 -7.74 -8.84
C THR A 186 -2.84 -7.36 -10.17
N ASN A 187 -3.50 -6.20 -10.23
CA ASN A 187 -4.09 -5.65 -11.44
C ASN A 187 -4.34 -4.15 -11.35
N THR A 188 -4.35 -3.48 -12.50
CA THR A 188 -4.80 -2.11 -12.67
C THR A 188 -5.61 -2.01 -13.95
N LYS A 189 -6.69 -1.23 -13.92
CA LYS A 189 -7.49 -0.94 -15.11
C LYS A 189 -8.09 0.44 -15.07
N LYS A 190 -8.43 1.01 -16.22
CA LYS A 190 -9.26 2.21 -16.30
C LYS A 190 -10.71 1.86 -16.02
N GLY A 191 -11.45 2.82 -15.49
CA GLY A 191 -12.88 2.72 -15.27
C GLY A 191 -13.51 4.08 -15.04
N PHE A 192 -14.76 4.04 -14.59
CA PHE A 192 -15.51 5.21 -14.19
C PHE A 192 -16.10 5.01 -12.80
N TYR A 193 -16.00 6.03 -11.96
CA TYR A 193 -16.62 6.08 -10.64
C TYR A 193 -17.11 7.50 -10.37
N ALA A 194 -18.38 7.65 -9.96
CA ALA A 194 -18.99 8.96 -9.66
C ALA A 194 -18.71 10.02 -10.75
N ASN A 195 -18.96 9.67 -12.03
CA ASN A 195 -18.73 10.51 -13.21
C ASN A 195 -17.27 10.96 -13.44
N LYS A 196 -16.30 10.32 -12.78
CA LYS A 196 -14.86 10.56 -12.96
C LYS A 196 -14.20 9.35 -13.60
N SER A 197 -13.28 9.59 -14.52
CA SER A 197 -12.36 8.56 -15.00
C SER A 197 -11.39 8.20 -13.89
N VAL A 198 -11.22 6.90 -13.63
CA VAL A 198 -10.41 6.41 -12.52
C VAL A 198 -9.47 5.28 -12.94
N TRP A 199 -8.36 5.15 -12.22
CA TRP A 199 -7.64 3.90 -12.09
C TRP A 199 -8.29 3.04 -11.01
N ILE A 200 -8.63 1.80 -11.36
CA ILE A 200 -9.10 0.77 -10.43
C ILE A 200 -7.93 -0.18 -10.20
N ILE A 201 -7.47 -0.28 -8.96
CA ILE A 201 -6.23 -0.98 -8.60
C ILE A 201 -6.54 -2.06 -7.58
N THR A 202 -6.19 -3.30 -7.87
CA THR A 202 -6.40 -4.45 -6.99
C THR A 202 -5.09 -4.83 -6.31
N VAL A 203 -5.14 -4.99 -4.98
CA VAL A 203 -3.98 -5.26 -4.13
C VAL A 203 -4.30 -6.37 -3.11
N THR A 204 -3.33 -7.25 -2.85
CA THR A 204 -3.34 -8.22 -1.74
C THR A 204 -2.06 -8.08 -0.94
N ASP A 205 -1.98 -8.58 0.29
CA ASP A 205 -0.76 -8.51 1.10
C ASP A 205 -0.53 -9.75 1.96
N ASP A 206 0.72 -9.97 2.36
CA ASP A 206 1.09 -11.08 3.23
C ASP A 206 0.58 -10.90 4.67
N ILE A 207 0.24 -9.68 5.09
CA ILE A 207 -0.38 -9.38 6.41
C ILE A 207 -1.69 -10.17 6.53
N SER A 208 -2.44 -10.28 5.43
CA SER A 208 -3.71 -10.99 5.32
C SER A 208 -3.60 -12.38 4.70
N ASP A 209 -2.39 -12.97 4.60
CA ASP A 209 -2.13 -14.21 3.86
C ASP A 209 -2.59 -14.15 2.38
N ASN A 210 -2.62 -12.95 1.79
CA ASN A 210 -3.18 -12.67 0.47
C ASN A 210 -4.68 -13.07 0.31
N LYS A 211 -5.41 -13.20 1.43
CA LYS A 211 -6.84 -13.56 1.42
C LYS A 211 -7.75 -12.35 1.33
N VAL A 212 -7.26 -11.16 1.66
CA VAL A 212 -8.04 -9.91 1.60
C VAL A 212 -7.69 -9.16 0.33
N ILE A 213 -8.72 -8.79 -0.43
CA ILE A 213 -8.57 -8.04 -1.68
C ILE A 213 -8.92 -6.58 -1.42
N ASN A 214 -7.94 -5.69 -1.55
CA ASN A 214 -8.13 -4.25 -1.53
C ASN A 214 -8.33 -3.75 -2.97
N THR A 215 -9.37 -2.95 -3.21
CA THR A 215 -9.59 -2.28 -4.50
C THR A 215 -9.68 -0.78 -4.32
N TYR A 216 -8.74 -0.04 -4.92
CA TYR A 216 -8.69 1.42 -4.87
C TYR A 216 -9.21 2.03 -6.15
N TYR A 217 -9.97 3.12 -6.04
CA TYR A 217 -10.44 3.93 -7.16
C TYR A 217 -9.78 5.30 -7.06
N ILE A 218 -8.91 5.61 -8.01
CA ILE A 218 -8.04 6.79 -7.98
C ILE A 218 -8.38 7.67 -9.18
N ASP A 219 -8.75 8.93 -8.94
CA ASP A 219 -9.05 9.90 -10.00
C ASP A 219 -7.87 10.01 -10.97
N SER A 220 -8.10 9.71 -12.25
CA SER A 220 -7.02 9.70 -13.25
C SER A 220 -6.47 11.09 -13.56
N LYS A 221 -7.15 12.18 -13.16
CA LYS A 221 -6.71 13.56 -13.37
C LYS A 221 -6.01 14.12 -12.13
N THR A 222 -6.59 13.92 -10.94
CA THR A 222 -6.09 14.53 -9.70
C THR A 222 -5.24 13.60 -8.86
N ASN A 223 -5.21 12.30 -9.20
CA ASN A 223 -4.52 11.25 -8.45
C ASN A 223 -5.03 11.06 -7.00
N GLN A 224 -6.20 11.61 -6.68
CA GLN A 224 -6.83 11.47 -5.37
C GLN A 224 -7.55 10.13 -5.25
N VAL A 225 -7.50 9.52 -4.07
CA VAL A 225 -8.28 8.31 -3.78
C VAL A 225 -9.73 8.72 -3.55
N LEU A 226 -10.65 8.14 -4.32
CA LEU A 226 -12.08 8.43 -4.26
C LEU A 226 -12.88 7.36 -3.52
N LYS A 227 -12.39 6.11 -3.58
CA LYS A 227 -13.02 4.95 -2.96
C LYS A 227 -11.98 3.88 -2.67
N GLN A 228 -12.16 3.14 -1.58
CA GLN A 228 -11.47 1.89 -1.30
C GLN A 228 -12.48 0.81 -0.90
N GLU A 229 -12.38 -0.37 -1.48
CA GLU A 229 -13.10 -1.57 -1.05
C GLU A 229 -12.11 -2.55 -0.42
N ILE A 230 -12.51 -3.16 0.69
CA ILE A 230 -11.75 -4.24 1.35
C ILE A 230 -12.67 -5.46 1.38
N ASP A 231 -12.36 -6.45 0.56
CA ASP A 231 -13.10 -7.71 0.47
C ASP A 231 -12.43 -8.78 1.32
N MET A 232 -13.09 -9.19 2.41
CA MET A 232 -12.64 -10.24 3.32
C MET A 232 -13.56 -11.48 3.21
N GLY A 233 -14.23 -11.67 2.07
CA GLY A 233 -15.22 -12.72 1.85
C GLY A 233 -16.61 -12.29 2.34
N ALA A 234 -17.11 -12.94 3.39
CA ALA A 234 -18.45 -12.67 3.94
C ALA A 234 -18.60 -11.25 4.53
N ASN A 235 -17.49 -10.62 4.90
CA ASN A 235 -17.46 -9.24 5.37
C ASN A 235 -16.76 -8.36 4.34
N LYS A 236 -17.33 -7.19 4.05
CA LYS A 236 -16.66 -6.17 3.23
C LYS A 236 -16.66 -4.84 3.95
N MET A 237 -15.61 -4.05 3.72
CA MET A 237 -15.55 -2.66 4.14
C MET A 237 -15.44 -1.77 2.91
N LEU A 238 -15.95 -0.56 3.05
CA LEU A 238 -16.01 0.41 1.99
C LEU A 238 -15.68 1.79 2.56
N PHE A 239 -14.73 2.47 1.93
CA PHE A 239 -14.39 3.86 2.19
C PHE A 239 -14.78 4.69 0.97
N GLU A 240 -15.49 5.79 1.17
CA GLU A 240 -15.89 6.70 0.09
C GLU A 240 -15.54 8.13 0.47
N LYS A 241 -14.86 8.83 -0.43
CA LYS A 241 -14.50 10.23 -0.23
C LYS A 241 -15.74 11.10 -0.03
N VAL A 242 -15.69 11.97 0.96
CA VAL A 242 -16.69 13.02 1.20
C VAL A 242 -16.38 14.19 0.27
N TYR A 243 -17.43 14.72 -0.37
CA TYR A 243 -17.36 15.85 -1.31
C TYR A 243 -18.01 17.09 -0.73
#